data_AF-A0A845F393-F1
#
_entry.id   AF-A0A845F393-F1
#
_cell.length_a   1.000
_cell.length_b   1.000
_cell.length_c   1.000
_cell.angle_alpha   90.00
_cell.angle_beta   90.00
_cell.angle_gamma   90.00
#
_symmetry.space_group_name_H-M   'P 1'
#
loop_
_entity.id
_entity.type
_entity.pdbx_description
1 polymer ?
#
loop_
_entity_poly.entity_id
_entity_poly.type
_entity_poly.pdbx_seq_one_letter_code
_entity_poly.pdbx_strand_id
1 'polypeptide(L)'
;MSRSKILIDLVNNTNNLESVLLRLKVILSKLENETINNWINCEIEGYKKGDTIPPYRIIRGNAIGNYYLGGMEYKNYPVPLKFAPRALSESILNTMIKDGIRGIFSLIESKEKIGKSFPPEICARFSRDDIKLYVSEMNVTYGVHQLDGILAAIRNKLTDIVIKLENDFGNIDSLDIITNETDKEIIKEVEHFIINEFHLDKSITIGDNNKIKDTHVVQSGGVNEN
;
A
#
# COMPACT_ATOMS: atom_id res chain seq x y z
N MET A 1 27.66 -19.56 -6.49
CA MET A 1 27.48 -18.18 -7.00
C MET A 1 27.26 -17.29 -5.79
N SER A 2 28.00 -16.19 -5.65
CA SER A 2 27.86 -15.26 -4.52
C SER A 2 26.62 -14.38 -4.71
N ARG A 3 25.72 -14.40 -3.72
CA ARG A 3 24.57 -13.47 -3.63
C ARG A 3 25.08 -12.03 -3.65
N SER A 4 24.30 -11.12 -4.23
CA SER A 4 24.63 -9.69 -4.26
C SER A 4 24.60 -9.16 -2.82
N LYS A 5 25.57 -8.30 -2.49
CA LYS A 5 25.61 -7.52 -1.23
C LYS A 5 24.31 -6.77 -0.99
N ILE A 6 23.63 -6.29 -2.04
CA ILE A 6 22.31 -5.65 -1.90
C ILE A 6 21.30 -6.58 -1.21
N LEU A 7 21.26 -7.86 -1.60
CA LEU A 7 20.37 -8.86 -1.01
C LEU A 7 20.80 -9.21 0.42
N ILE A 8 22.10 -9.38 0.64
CA ILE A 8 22.66 -9.65 1.97
C ILE A 8 22.34 -8.49 2.93
N ASP A 9 22.42 -7.25 2.46
CA ASP A 9 22.14 -6.07 3.27
C ASP A 9 20.64 -5.87 3.55
N LEU A 10 19.78 -6.20 2.59
CA LEU A 10 18.32 -6.21 2.77
C LEU A 10 17.91 -7.23 3.84
N VAL A 11 18.50 -8.43 3.81
CA VAL A 11 18.24 -9.51 4.77
C VAL A 11 18.80 -9.18 6.15
N ASN A 12 19.99 -8.57 6.21
CA ASN A 12 20.64 -8.24 7.48
C ASN A 12 20.11 -6.96 8.14
N ASN A 13 19.18 -6.24 7.47
CA ASN A 13 18.65 -4.95 7.93
C ASN A 13 19.76 -3.92 8.24
N THR A 14 20.89 -4.03 7.55
CA THR A 14 22.09 -3.21 7.77
C THR A 14 22.04 -1.87 7.03
N ASN A 15 21.22 -1.78 5.97
CA ASN A 15 21.09 -0.57 5.15
C ASN A 15 19.78 0.19 5.41
N ASN A 16 19.86 1.52 5.27
CA ASN A 16 18.69 2.39 5.14
C ASN A 16 17.91 1.99 3.87
N LEU A 17 16.64 1.60 4.01
CA LEU A 17 15.75 1.17 2.92
C LEU A 17 15.77 2.13 1.72
N GLU A 18 15.95 3.42 2.00
CA GLU A 18 16.11 4.50 1.03
C GLU A 18 17.31 4.27 0.09
N SER A 19 18.47 3.84 0.61
CA SER A 19 19.66 3.62 -0.21
C SER A 19 19.49 2.43 -1.15
N VAL A 20 18.80 1.37 -0.70
CA VAL A 20 18.48 0.21 -1.54
C VAL A 20 17.53 0.62 -2.66
N LEU A 21 16.49 1.41 -2.37
CA LEU A 21 15.56 1.90 -3.38
C LEU A 21 16.23 2.79 -4.42
N LEU A 22 17.15 3.67 -4.01
CA LEU A 22 17.92 4.48 -4.95
C LEU A 22 18.81 3.62 -5.86
N ARG A 23 19.45 2.58 -5.30
CA ARG A 23 20.21 1.61 -6.11
C ARG A 23 19.31 0.88 -7.10
N LEU A 24 18.16 0.42 -6.63
CA LEU A 24 17.20 -0.29 -7.46
C LEU A 24 16.62 0.62 -8.56
N LYS A 25 16.40 1.92 -8.28
CA LYS A 25 16.02 2.93 -9.28
C LYS A 25 17.02 2.99 -10.42
N VAL A 26 18.32 2.98 -10.12
CA VAL A 26 19.38 2.98 -11.16
C VAL A 26 19.31 1.71 -11.99
N ILE A 27 19.16 0.55 -11.36
CA ILE A 27 19.10 -0.74 -12.07
C ILE A 27 17.84 -0.82 -12.96
N LEU A 28 16.67 -0.53 -12.39
CA LEU A 28 15.38 -0.63 -13.07
C LEU A 28 15.17 0.47 -14.12
N SER A 29 15.91 1.59 -14.05
CA SER A 29 15.90 2.60 -15.11
C SER A 29 16.32 2.04 -16.48
N LYS A 30 17.14 0.98 -16.49
CA LYS A 30 17.57 0.29 -17.72
C LYS A 30 16.48 -0.58 -18.35
N LEU A 31 15.44 -0.94 -17.60
CA LEU A 31 14.30 -1.68 -18.13
C LEU A 31 13.34 -0.76 -18.91
N GLU A 32 13.48 0.56 -18.81
CA GLU A 32 12.65 1.56 -19.49
C GLU A 32 11.12 1.42 -19.23
N ASN A 33 10.73 0.72 -18.17
CA ASN A 33 9.32 0.56 -17.79
C ASN A 33 8.79 1.76 -17.01
N GLU A 34 7.83 2.50 -17.56
CA GLU A 34 7.24 3.66 -16.90
C GLU A 34 6.52 3.31 -15.59
N THR A 35 5.80 2.19 -15.54
CA THR A 35 5.00 1.78 -14.36
C THR A 35 5.90 1.50 -13.17
N ILE A 36 7.00 0.75 -13.39
CA ILE A 36 7.95 0.39 -12.35
C ILE A 36 8.73 1.62 -11.88
N ASN A 37 9.20 2.45 -12.82
CA ASN A 37 9.90 3.69 -12.49
C ASN A 37 9.01 4.65 -11.69
N ASN A 38 7.73 4.76 -12.07
CA ASN A 38 6.76 5.56 -11.33
C ASN A 38 6.56 5.02 -9.90
N TRP A 39 6.39 3.71 -9.74
CA TRP A 39 6.28 3.09 -8.42
C TRP A 39 7.48 3.40 -7.51
N ILE A 40 8.71 3.23 -8.00
CA ILE A 40 9.91 3.53 -7.20
C ILE A 40 9.95 5.00 -6.80
N ASN A 41 9.61 5.91 -7.72
CA ASN A 41 9.54 7.33 -7.43
C ASN A 41 8.49 7.64 -6.36
N CYS A 42 7.29 7.03 -6.46
CA CYS A 42 6.24 7.17 -5.45
C CYS A 42 6.65 6.59 -4.09
N GLU A 43 7.43 5.50 -4.04
CA GLU A 43 7.93 4.93 -2.78
C GLU A 43 8.95 5.86 -2.09
N ILE A 44 9.81 6.53 -2.88
CA ILE A 44 10.83 7.47 -2.37
C ILE A 44 10.20 8.82 -1.99
N GLU A 45 9.49 9.46 -2.90
CA GLU A 45 8.99 10.83 -2.76
C GLU A 45 7.60 10.89 -2.09
N GLY A 46 6.83 9.81 -2.19
CA GLY A 46 5.44 9.75 -1.77
C GLY A 46 4.44 9.78 -2.94
N TYR A 47 3.20 9.41 -2.63
CA TYR A 47 2.09 9.30 -3.58
C TYR A 47 1.30 10.61 -3.66
N LYS A 48 1.17 11.14 -4.87
CA LYS A 48 0.40 12.35 -5.18
C LYS A 48 -1.08 12.03 -5.36
N LYS A 49 -1.89 13.08 -5.59
CA LYS A 49 -3.32 12.94 -5.83
C LYS A 49 -3.54 12.41 -7.25
N GLY A 50 -4.06 11.18 -7.36
CA GLY A 50 -4.31 10.52 -8.65
C GLY A 50 -3.47 9.27 -8.86
N ASP A 51 -2.39 9.10 -8.09
CA ASP A 51 -1.50 7.94 -8.21
C ASP A 51 -2.19 6.66 -7.72
N THR A 52 -1.83 5.54 -8.34
CA THR A 52 -2.24 4.19 -7.90
C THR A 52 -1.51 3.84 -6.61
N ILE A 53 -2.26 3.79 -5.50
CA ILE A 53 -1.70 3.48 -4.18
C ILE A 53 -1.77 1.95 -3.97
N PRO A 54 -0.63 1.30 -3.68
CA PRO A 54 -0.62 -0.14 -3.45
C PRO A 54 -1.43 -0.55 -2.22
N PRO A 55 -2.04 -1.76 -2.20
CA PRO A 55 -2.88 -2.22 -1.09
C PRO A 55 -2.16 -2.25 0.27
N TYR A 56 -0.86 -2.53 0.29
CA TYR A 56 -0.07 -2.56 1.52
C TYR A 56 0.11 -1.18 2.16
N ARG A 57 -0.15 -0.07 1.43
CA ARG A 57 -0.17 1.30 1.95
C ARG A 57 -1.50 1.67 2.63
N ILE A 58 -2.49 0.78 2.60
CA ILE A 58 -3.79 0.97 3.25
C ILE A 58 -3.70 0.43 4.67
N ILE A 59 -3.85 1.32 5.64
CA ILE A 59 -3.90 0.96 7.06
C ILE A 59 -5.30 1.15 7.60
N ARG A 60 -5.66 0.35 8.61
CA ARG A 60 -6.98 0.36 9.23
C ARG A 60 -6.86 0.79 10.69
N GLY A 61 -7.50 1.91 11.00
CA GLY A 61 -7.53 2.46 12.34
C GLY A 61 -8.63 1.85 13.21
N ASN A 62 -8.66 2.30 14.45
CA ASN A 62 -9.74 2.03 15.41
C ASN A 62 -10.43 3.35 15.74
N ALA A 63 -11.76 3.38 15.64
CA ALA A 63 -12.55 4.52 16.04
C ALA A 63 -12.73 4.50 17.56
N ILE A 64 -12.24 5.54 18.23
CA ILE A 64 -12.35 5.78 19.67
C ILE A 64 -13.07 7.10 19.84
N GLY A 65 -14.05 7.14 20.73
CA GLY A 65 -14.90 8.32 20.84
C GLY A 65 -15.67 8.39 22.14
N ASN A 66 -16.42 9.48 22.25
CA ASN A 66 -17.37 9.72 23.31
C ASN A 66 -18.78 9.47 22.74
N TYR A 67 -19.56 8.61 23.38
CA TYR A 67 -20.90 8.31 22.93
C TYR A 67 -21.82 7.90 24.08
N TYR A 68 -23.11 8.11 23.89
CA TYR A 68 -24.15 7.55 24.75
C TYR A 68 -24.75 6.33 24.08
N LEU A 69 -24.97 5.26 24.84
CA LEU A 69 -25.66 4.06 24.37
C LEU A 69 -26.60 3.55 25.46
N GLY A 70 -27.90 3.46 25.15
CA GLY A 70 -28.89 2.91 26.08
C GLY A 70 -29.01 3.67 27.41
N GLY A 71 -28.62 4.94 27.44
CA GLY A 71 -28.61 5.77 28.66
C GLY A 71 -27.32 5.71 29.48
N MET A 72 -26.31 4.93 29.06
CA MET A 72 -24.96 4.97 29.63
C MET A 72 -24.04 5.86 28.79
N GLU A 73 -23.17 6.60 29.46
CA GLU A 73 -22.11 7.41 28.83
C GLU A 73 -20.82 6.60 28.74
N TYR A 74 -20.25 6.55 27.53
CA TYR A 74 -18.94 5.96 27.26
C TYR A 74 -17.97 7.06 26.85
N LYS A 75 -16.86 7.19 27.57
CA LYS A 75 -15.80 8.17 27.30
C LYS A 75 -14.54 7.48 26.82
N ASN A 76 -13.97 7.98 25.72
CA ASN A 76 -12.75 7.47 25.11
C ASN A 76 -12.78 5.94 24.92
N TYR A 77 -13.88 5.43 24.38
CA TYR A 77 -14.14 4.00 24.20
C TYR A 77 -14.34 3.65 22.72
N PRO A 78 -14.09 2.41 22.27
CA PRO A 78 -14.34 2.00 20.90
C PRO A 78 -15.78 2.28 20.45
N VAL A 79 -15.93 3.06 19.39
CA VAL A 79 -17.24 3.40 18.85
C VAL A 79 -17.85 2.16 18.17
N PRO A 80 -19.10 1.76 18.49
CA PRO A 80 -19.72 0.58 17.91
C PRO A 80 -20.17 0.81 16.45
N LEU A 81 -19.20 0.83 15.53
CA LEU A 81 -19.43 1.06 14.09
C LEU A 81 -20.21 -0.04 13.36
N LYS A 82 -20.48 -1.17 14.04
CA LYS A 82 -21.30 -2.28 13.51
C LYS A 82 -22.74 -1.86 13.18
N PHE A 83 -23.23 -0.78 13.80
CA PHE A 83 -24.58 -0.28 13.58
C PHE A 83 -24.66 0.73 12.43
N ALA A 84 -23.52 1.19 11.92
CA ALA A 84 -23.42 2.13 10.81
C ALA A 84 -23.27 1.40 9.46
N PRO A 85 -23.63 2.04 8.33
CA PRO A 85 -23.44 1.46 7.01
C PRO A 85 -21.99 1.05 6.77
N ARG A 86 -21.77 -0.17 6.26
CA ARG A 86 -20.42 -0.74 6.07
C ARG A 86 -19.52 0.17 5.23
N ALA A 87 -20.03 0.73 4.14
CA ALA A 87 -19.28 1.64 3.28
C ALA A 87 -18.80 2.90 4.03
N LEU A 88 -19.62 3.44 4.92
CA LEU A 88 -19.26 4.59 5.74
C LEU A 88 -18.17 4.21 6.75
N SER A 89 -18.37 3.10 7.48
CA SER A 89 -17.41 2.59 8.45
C SER A 89 -16.05 2.27 7.82
N GLU A 90 -16.02 1.63 6.66
CA GLU A 90 -14.76 1.34 5.96
C GLU A 90 -14.06 2.62 5.48
N SER A 91 -14.80 3.62 5.01
CA SER A 91 -14.22 4.89 4.53
C SER A 91 -13.54 5.71 5.63
N ILE A 92 -14.03 5.64 6.87
CA ILE A 92 -13.43 6.39 8.00
C ILE A 92 -12.29 5.62 8.66
N LEU A 93 -12.38 4.29 8.71
CA LEU A 93 -11.39 3.45 9.37
C LEU A 93 -10.15 3.26 8.51
N ASN A 94 -10.32 3.20 7.19
CA ASN A 94 -9.21 3.00 6.28
C ASN A 94 -8.56 4.34 5.94
N THR A 95 -7.23 4.36 5.92
CA THR A 95 -6.47 5.48 5.35
C THR A 95 -5.34 4.97 4.49
N MET A 96 -5.05 5.72 3.44
CA MET A 96 -3.92 5.48 2.56
C MET A 96 -2.75 6.33 3.05
N ILE A 97 -1.62 5.69 3.35
CA ILE A 97 -0.37 6.37 3.69
C ILE A 97 0.34 6.75 2.41
N LYS A 98 0.38 8.06 2.16
CA LYS A 98 0.94 8.65 0.94
C LYS A 98 2.37 9.12 1.11
N ASP A 99 2.87 9.24 2.33
CA ASP A 99 4.21 9.70 2.59
C ASP A 99 5.27 8.77 1.95
N GLY A 100 6.35 9.37 1.46
CA GLY A 100 7.53 8.64 1.07
C GLY A 100 8.13 7.90 2.27
N ILE A 101 9.02 6.96 2.02
CA ILE A 101 9.60 6.10 3.07
C ILE A 101 10.28 6.90 4.18
N ARG A 102 10.95 8.00 3.85
CA ARG A 102 11.53 8.90 4.85
C ARG A 102 10.48 9.53 5.76
N GLY A 103 9.33 9.90 5.21
CA GLY A 103 8.20 10.41 5.98
C GLY A 103 7.64 9.33 6.92
N ILE A 104 7.52 8.08 6.45
CA ILE A 104 7.09 6.95 7.29
C ILE A 104 8.06 6.72 8.45
N PHE A 105 9.38 6.72 8.20
CA PHE A 105 10.38 6.61 9.26
C PHE A 105 10.25 7.74 10.28
N SER A 106 10.10 8.97 9.83
CA SER A 106 9.91 10.13 10.71
C SER A 106 8.65 10.00 11.56
N LEU A 107 7.55 9.50 11.00
CA LEU A 107 6.31 9.23 11.72
C LEU A 107 6.50 8.15 12.81
N ILE A 108 7.21 7.06 12.50
CA ILE A 108 7.52 5.99 13.47
C ILE A 108 8.40 6.54 14.61
N GLU A 109 9.43 7.32 14.29
CA GLU A 109 10.36 7.90 15.28
C GLU A 109 9.69 8.95 16.17
N SER A 110 8.79 9.76 15.62
CA SER A 110 8.07 10.80 16.36
C SER A 110 7.25 10.22 17.52
N LYS A 111 6.85 8.94 17.44
CA LYS A 111 5.92 8.26 18.36
C LYS A 111 4.61 9.02 18.58
N GLU A 112 4.29 9.97 17.71
CA GLU A 112 3.04 10.71 17.80
C GLU A 112 1.86 9.81 17.45
N LYS A 113 0.71 10.09 18.07
CA LYS A 113 -0.52 9.38 17.75
C LYS A 113 -0.99 9.81 16.36
N ILE A 114 -0.83 8.92 15.40
CA ILE A 114 -1.39 9.12 14.06
C ILE A 114 -2.89 8.88 14.15
N GLY A 115 -3.67 9.88 13.78
CA GLY A 115 -5.11 9.78 13.83
C GLY A 115 -5.83 10.83 13.01
N LYS A 116 -7.12 10.58 12.78
CA LYS A 116 -8.05 11.53 12.17
C LYS A 116 -9.11 11.89 13.19
N SER A 117 -9.31 13.18 13.43
CA SER A 117 -10.45 13.67 14.20
C SER A 117 -11.58 14.00 13.25
N PHE A 118 -12.81 13.67 13.65
CA PHE A 118 -14.00 13.94 12.84
C PHE A 118 -14.85 15.03 13.50
N PRO A 119 -15.30 16.04 12.73
CA PRO A 119 -16.25 17.02 13.21
C PRO A 119 -17.57 16.39 13.69
N PRO A 120 -18.29 17.03 14.64
CA PRO A 120 -19.55 16.52 15.18
C PRO A 120 -20.61 16.19 14.12
N GLU A 121 -20.64 16.91 13.00
CA GLU A 121 -21.57 16.68 11.88
C GLU A 121 -21.36 15.30 11.24
N ILE A 122 -20.10 14.85 11.16
CA ILE A 122 -19.77 13.52 10.66
C ILE A 122 -20.09 12.47 11.72
N CYS A 123 -19.78 12.75 13.00
CA CYS A 123 -20.08 11.88 14.13
C CYS A 123 -21.58 11.59 14.26
N ALA A 124 -22.44 12.59 14.02
CA ALA A 124 -23.90 12.46 14.04
C ALA A 124 -24.41 11.38 13.06
N ARG A 125 -23.70 11.13 11.95
CA ARG A 125 -24.07 10.08 10.98
C ARG A 125 -23.92 8.65 11.51
N PHE A 126 -23.20 8.49 12.62
CA PHE A 126 -23.05 7.22 13.33
C PHE A 126 -24.04 7.07 14.49
N SER A 127 -24.80 8.13 14.78
CA SER A 127 -25.84 8.13 15.81
C SER A 127 -27.12 7.49 15.27
N ARG A 128 -27.85 6.81 16.15
CA ARG A 128 -29.06 6.08 15.83
C ARG A 128 -30.06 6.13 16.99
N ASP A 129 -31.24 6.65 16.73
CA ASP A 129 -32.28 6.83 17.74
C ASP A 129 -32.90 5.49 18.18
N ASP A 130 -33.01 4.51 17.28
CA ASP A 130 -33.63 3.19 17.55
C ASP A 130 -32.91 2.41 18.66
N ILE A 131 -31.59 2.56 18.75
CA ILE A 131 -30.74 1.96 19.79
C ILE A 131 -30.25 2.98 20.83
N LYS A 132 -30.74 4.23 20.77
CA LYS A 132 -30.29 5.34 21.63
C LYS A 132 -28.76 5.51 21.62
N LEU A 133 -28.16 5.44 20.43
CA LEU A 133 -26.73 5.67 20.20
C LEU A 133 -26.52 7.12 19.77
N TYR A 134 -25.77 7.90 20.53
CA TYR A 134 -25.41 9.27 20.18
C TYR A 134 -23.91 9.45 20.29
N VAL A 135 -23.24 9.63 19.15
CA VAL A 135 -21.79 9.82 19.07
C VAL A 135 -21.49 11.31 19.08
N SER A 136 -20.87 11.80 20.14
CA SER A 136 -20.53 13.23 20.31
C SER A 136 -19.15 13.55 19.77
N GLU A 137 -18.19 12.63 19.92
CA GLU A 137 -16.83 12.80 19.43
C GLU A 137 -16.31 11.47 18.90
N MET A 138 -15.55 11.50 17.80
CA MET A 138 -14.89 10.32 17.27
C MET A 138 -13.54 10.66 16.66
N ASN A 139 -12.53 9.91 17.08
CA ASN A 139 -11.18 9.96 16.56
C ASN A 139 -10.80 8.57 16.07
N VAL A 140 -10.28 8.46 14.85
CA VAL A 140 -9.71 7.21 14.35
C VAL A 140 -8.22 7.24 14.59
N THR A 141 -7.73 6.33 15.43
CA THR A 141 -6.30 6.19 15.73
C THR A 141 -5.70 5.01 14.96
N TYR A 142 -4.49 5.17 14.45
CA TYR A 142 -3.74 4.14 13.75
C TYR A 142 -2.58 3.64 14.60
N GLY A 143 -2.32 2.34 14.53
CA GLY A 143 -1.21 1.74 15.26
C GLY A 143 0.10 1.92 14.50
N VAL A 144 1.17 2.33 15.20
CA VAL A 144 2.52 2.50 14.61
C VAL A 144 3.01 1.20 13.95
N HIS A 145 2.66 0.05 14.51
CA HIS A 145 2.97 -1.27 13.93
C HIS A 145 2.46 -1.45 12.47
N GLN A 146 1.43 -0.72 12.05
CA GLN A 146 0.94 -0.76 10.67
C GLN A 146 1.89 -0.03 9.72
N LEU A 147 2.58 1.02 10.20
CA LEU A 147 3.66 1.67 9.45
C LEU A 147 4.89 0.76 9.33
N ASP A 148 5.26 0.07 10.41
CA ASP A 148 6.30 -0.97 10.35
C ASP A 148 5.91 -2.07 9.35
N GLY A 149 4.63 -2.46 9.32
CA GLY A 149 4.07 -3.38 8.34
C GLY A 149 4.25 -2.90 6.90
N ILE A 150 4.05 -1.59 6.63
CA ILE A 150 4.33 -0.99 5.31
C ILE A 150 5.81 -1.14 4.96
N LEU A 151 6.72 -0.76 5.86
CA LEU A 151 8.16 -0.85 5.60
C LEU A 151 8.62 -2.30 5.38
N ALA A 152 8.06 -3.25 6.14
CA ALA A 152 8.32 -4.67 5.96
C ALA A 152 7.79 -5.18 4.61
N ALA A 153 6.59 -4.77 4.20
CA ALA A 153 6.02 -5.12 2.91
C ALA A 153 6.89 -4.59 1.76
N ILE A 154 7.34 -3.33 1.83
CA ILE A 154 8.27 -2.74 0.86
C ILE A 154 9.58 -3.52 0.83
N ARG A 155 10.15 -3.88 2.00
CA ARG A 155 11.39 -4.66 2.07
C ARG A 155 11.26 -6.03 1.41
N ASN A 156 10.19 -6.76 1.70
CA ASN A 156 9.93 -8.06 1.08
C ASN A 156 9.83 -7.92 -0.44
N LYS A 157 9.05 -6.94 -0.89
CA LYS A 157 8.90 -6.57 -2.30
C LYS A 157 10.22 -6.25 -2.99
N LEU A 158 11.09 -5.45 -2.37
CA LEU A 158 12.42 -5.17 -2.91
C LEU A 158 13.29 -6.43 -2.96
N THR A 159 13.16 -7.30 -1.97
CA THR A 159 13.90 -8.56 -1.91
C THR A 159 13.47 -9.47 -3.06
N ASP A 160 12.17 -9.59 -3.32
CA ASP A 160 11.63 -10.38 -4.43
C ASP A 160 12.11 -9.85 -5.79
N ILE A 161 12.15 -8.53 -5.98
CA ILE A 161 12.72 -7.91 -7.20
C ILE A 161 14.19 -8.25 -7.33
N VAL A 162 14.99 -8.07 -6.28
CA VAL A 162 16.43 -8.33 -6.31
C VAL A 162 16.70 -9.82 -6.59
N ILE A 163 15.93 -10.74 -6.02
CA ILE A 163 16.04 -12.18 -6.30
C ILE A 163 15.73 -12.47 -7.77
N LYS A 164 14.65 -11.89 -8.31
CA LYS A 164 14.25 -12.10 -9.71
C LYS A 164 15.32 -11.57 -10.66
N LEU A 165 15.82 -10.36 -10.42
CA LEU A 165 16.93 -9.78 -11.18
C LEU A 165 18.21 -10.61 -11.07
N GLU A 166 18.54 -11.14 -9.87
CA GLU A 166 19.71 -12.00 -9.68
C GLU A 166 19.64 -13.31 -10.46
N ASN A 167 18.45 -13.92 -10.51
CA ASN A 167 18.24 -15.18 -11.22
C ASN A 167 18.35 -14.99 -12.73
N ASP A 168 17.88 -13.84 -13.22
CA ASP A 168 17.75 -13.58 -14.66
C ASP A 168 19.01 -12.91 -15.26
N PHE A 169 19.67 -12.00 -14.53
CA PHE A 169 20.84 -11.22 -15.01
C PHE A 169 22.15 -11.49 -14.26
N GLY A 170 22.13 -12.31 -13.20
CA GLY A 170 23.29 -12.58 -12.38
C GLY A 170 23.54 -11.53 -11.29
N ASN A 171 24.77 -11.41 -10.79
CA ASN A 171 25.07 -10.54 -9.66
C ASN A 171 24.94 -9.06 -10.04
N ILE A 172 24.07 -8.32 -9.32
CA ILE A 172 23.70 -6.92 -9.60
C ILE A 172 24.42 -5.89 -8.70
N ASP A 173 25.47 -6.29 -7.98
CA ASP A 173 26.19 -5.40 -7.06
C ASP A 173 26.88 -4.22 -7.74
N SER A 174 27.18 -4.33 -9.03
CA SER A 174 27.73 -3.23 -9.84
C SER A 174 26.71 -2.15 -10.18
N LEU A 175 25.47 -2.24 -9.67
CA LEU A 175 24.34 -1.37 -10.06
C LEU A 175 24.05 -1.43 -11.57
N ASP A 176 24.43 -2.54 -12.18
CA ASP A 176 24.37 -2.74 -13.61
C ASP A 176 23.80 -4.13 -13.90
N ILE A 177 22.89 -4.20 -14.86
CA ILE A 177 22.41 -5.44 -15.46
C ILE A 177 23.05 -5.55 -16.83
N ILE A 178 23.92 -6.56 -17.01
CA ILE A 178 24.49 -6.88 -18.31
C ILE A 178 23.33 -7.38 -19.18
N THR A 179 22.93 -6.56 -20.14
CA THR A 179 21.81 -6.85 -21.05
C THR A 179 22.38 -7.07 -22.45
N ASN A 180 22.19 -8.27 -22.97
CA ASN A 180 22.42 -8.62 -24.37
C ASN A 180 21.12 -8.43 -25.17
N GLU A 181 21.20 -8.32 -26.50
CA GLU A 181 20.01 -8.17 -27.36
C GLU A 181 18.98 -9.33 -27.21
N THR A 182 19.42 -10.47 -26.69
CA THR A 182 18.61 -11.67 -26.39
C THR A 182 17.76 -11.56 -25.12
N ASP A 183 17.97 -10.54 -24.26
CA ASP A 183 17.33 -10.46 -22.94
C ASP A 183 16.00 -9.71 -22.94
N LYS A 184 15.51 -9.24 -24.11
CA LYS A 184 14.24 -8.49 -24.21
C LYS A 184 13.02 -9.30 -23.74
N GLU A 185 13.04 -10.62 -23.92
CA GLU A 185 11.96 -11.51 -23.48
C GLU A 185 11.99 -11.70 -21.96
N ILE A 186 13.19 -11.86 -21.39
CA ILE A 186 13.43 -11.96 -19.95
C ILE A 186 13.05 -10.64 -19.25
N ILE A 187 13.42 -9.49 -19.83
CA ILE A 187 13.03 -8.16 -19.34
C ILE A 187 11.51 -8.06 -19.24
N LYS A 188 10.77 -8.46 -20.28
CA LYS A 188 9.30 -8.45 -20.26
C LYS A 188 8.70 -9.37 -19.20
N GLU A 189 9.29 -10.54 -18.97
CA GLU A 189 8.85 -11.42 -17.88
C GLU A 189 9.09 -10.79 -16.51
N VAL A 190 10.24 -10.13 -16.30
CA VAL A 190 10.54 -9.40 -15.06
C VAL A 190 9.57 -8.24 -14.87
N GLU A 191 9.28 -7.47 -15.91
CA GLU A 191 8.31 -6.38 -15.87
C GLU A 191 6.92 -6.88 -15.49
N HIS A 192 6.47 -7.96 -16.14
CA HIS A 192 5.17 -8.57 -15.89
C HIS A 192 5.05 -9.13 -14.47
N PHE A 193 6.10 -9.77 -13.97
CA PHE A 193 6.19 -10.22 -12.59
C PHE A 193 6.04 -9.05 -11.62
N ILE A 194 6.79 -7.96 -11.81
CA ILE A 194 6.75 -6.79 -10.94
C ILE A 194 5.38 -6.09 -11.00
N ILE A 195 4.77 -5.95 -12.17
CA ILE A 195 3.47 -5.28 -12.28
C ILE A 195 2.38 -6.09 -11.59
N ASN A 196 2.35 -7.41 -11.79
CA ASN A 196 1.30 -8.28 -11.26
C ASN A 196 1.45 -8.53 -9.75
N GLU A 197 2.64 -8.91 -9.26
CA GLU A 197 2.86 -9.24 -7.84
C GLU A 197 2.73 -8.01 -6.91
N PHE A 198 2.90 -6.82 -7.49
CA PHE A 198 2.89 -5.57 -6.73
C PHE A 198 1.59 -4.81 -6.93
N HIS A 199 0.66 -5.34 -7.74
CA HIS A 199 -0.62 -4.74 -8.09
C HIS A 199 -0.47 -3.27 -8.50
N LEU A 200 0.59 -2.97 -9.25
CA LEU A 200 0.89 -1.62 -9.73
C LEU A 200 -0.06 -1.22 -10.86
N ASP A 201 -0.56 -2.22 -11.58
CA ASP A 201 -1.71 -2.12 -12.45
C ASP A 201 -2.86 -2.95 -11.86
N LYS A 202 -4.08 -2.44 -11.99
CA LYS A 202 -5.32 -3.17 -11.67
C LYS A 202 -5.76 -4.07 -12.84
N SER A 203 -4.99 -4.10 -13.93
CA SER A 203 -5.21 -5.01 -15.04
C SER A 203 -4.96 -6.46 -14.63
N ILE A 204 -5.87 -7.36 -15.01
CA ILE A 204 -5.62 -8.80 -14.97
C ILE A 204 -4.95 -9.16 -16.28
N THR A 205 -3.66 -9.45 -16.24
CA THR A 205 -2.92 -9.89 -17.43
C THR A 205 -3.11 -11.40 -17.60
N ILE A 206 -4.02 -11.78 -18.49
CA ILE A 206 -4.33 -13.18 -18.79
C ILE A 206 -3.32 -13.67 -19.84
N GLY A 207 -2.49 -14.66 -19.51
CA GLY A 207 -1.59 -15.29 -20.48
C GLY A 207 -2.34 -16.11 -21.54
N ASP A 208 -1.65 -16.49 -22.61
CA ASP A 208 -2.23 -17.30 -23.68
C ASP A 208 -2.53 -18.74 -23.22
N ASN A 209 -3.57 -19.37 -23.81
CA ASN A 209 -4.08 -20.71 -23.48
C ASN A 209 -4.83 -20.90 -22.15
N ASN A 210 -5.30 -19.83 -21.51
CA ASN A 210 -6.19 -19.96 -20.35
C ASN A 210 -7.61 -20.37 -20.75
N LYS A 211 -8.12 -21.47 -20.18
CA LYS A 211 -9.53 -21.88 -20.30
C LYS A 211 -10.33 -21.33 -19.14
N ILE A 212 -11.07 -20.25 -19.38
CA ILE A 212 -11.99 -19.68 -18.40
C ILE A 212 -13.33 -20.40 -18.53
N LYS A 213 -13.74 -21.15 -17.50
CA LYS A 213 -15.09 -21.73 -17.40
C LYS A 213 -15.87 -20.96 -16.35
N ASP A 214 -17.09 -20.57 -16.71
CA ASP A 214 -18.07 -19.81 -15.91
C ASP A 214 -17.58 -18.44 -15.41
N THR A 215 -17.88 -17.38 -16.16
CA THR A 215 -17.67 -16.00 -15.71
C THR A 215 -18.91 -15.15 -15.97
N HIS A 216 -19.36 -14.44 -14.93
CA HIS A 216 -20.31 -13.34 -15.05
C HIS A 216 -19.52 -12.02 -15.05
N VAL A 217 -19.35 -11.43 -16.24
CA VAL A 217 -18.76 -10.09 -16.38
C VAL A 217 -19.87 -9.06 -16.17
N VAL A 218 -19.83 -8.36 -15.04
CA VAL A 218 -20.74 -7.22 -14.80
C VAL A 218 -20.06 -5.96 -15.33
N GLN A 219 -20.53 -5.46 -16.47
CA GLN A 219 -20.17 -4.11 -16.93
C GLN A 219 -20.87 -3.10 -16.01
N SER A 220 -20.11 -2.31 -15.24
CA SER A 220 -20.65 -1.08 -14.65
C SER A 220 -20.77 -0.04 -15.77
N GLY A 221 -21.92 -0.05 -16.44
CA GLY A 221 -22.25 0.89 -17.52
C GLY A 221 -22.20 2.34 -17.06
N GLY A 222 -21.61 3.18 -17.90
CA GLY A 222 -21.61 4.63 -17.75
C GLY A 222 -23.01 5.19 -17.72
N VAL A 223 -23.16 6.24 -16.92
CA VAL A 223 -24.35 7.10 -16.88
C VAL A 223 -24.52 7.69 -18.28
N ASN A 224 -25.57 7.27 -19.00
CA ASN A 224 -26.05 8.00 -20.16
C ASN A 224 -26.74 9.27 -19.67
N GLU A 225 -26.16 10.42 -20.01
CA GLU A 225 -26.85 11.71 -20.01
C GLU A 225 -28.04 11.64 -20.98
N ASN A 226 -29.21 12.07 -20.49
CA ASN A 226 -30.32 12.63 -21.25
C ASN A 226 -31.04 13.63 -20.36
#